data_AF-A0A8J6PMU5-F1
#
_entry.id   AF-A0A8J6PMU5-F1
#
_cell.length_a   1.000
_cell.length_b   1.000
_cell.length_c   1.000
_cell.angle_alpha   90.00
_cell.angle_beta   90.00
_cell.angle_gamma   90.00
#
_symmetry.space_group_name_H-M   'P 1'
#
loop_
_entity.id
_entity.type
_entity.pdbx_description
1 polymer ?
#
loop_
_entity_poly.entity_id
_entity_poly.type
_entity_poly.pdbx_seq_one_letter_code
_entity_poly.pdbx_strand_id
1 'polypeptide(L)' 'MTKTHPLGFRIERDLKEALIKAAKEDHRSVSSMVELIIARWLRDRGYLEHGEDKAA' A
#
# COMPACT_ATOMS: atom_id res chain seq x y z
N MET A 1 -18.83 -3.36 -1.56
CA MET A 1 -17.81 -2.32 -1.77
C MET A 1 -17.27 -1.91 -0.41
N THR A 2 -16.13 -2.46 -0.01
CA THR A 2 -15.50 -2.22 1.29
C THR A 2 -15.20 -0.73 1.45
N LYS A 3 -15.53 -0.14 2.60
CA LYS A 3 -15.23 1.27 2.91
C LYS A 3 -13.71 1.46 2.92
N THR A 4 -13.16 1.96 1.82
CA THR A 4 -11.73 2.29 1.72
C THR A 4 -11.50 3.64 2.41
N HIS A 5 -10.59 3.68 3.38
CA HIS A 5 -10.15 4.93 4.00
C HIS A 5 -9.04 5.55 3.12
N PRO A 6 -9.23 6.75 2.55
CA PRO A 6 -8.24 7.33 1.64
C PRO A 6 -6.97 7.72 2.41
N LEU A 7 -5.81 7.34 1.85
CA LEU A 7 -4.49 7.65 2.41
C LEU A 7 -3.77 8.65 1.47
N GLY A 8 -3.51 9.86 1.97
CA GLY A 8 -2.85 10.93 1.22
C GLY A 8 -1.48 11.25 1.79
N PHE A 9 -0.43 11.14 0.97
CA PHE A 9 0.94 11.51 1.34
C PHE A 9 1.48 12.61 0.44
N ARG A 10 2.29 13.49 1.01
CA ARG A 10 3.20 14.35 0.25
C ARG A 10 4.53 13.62 0.14
N ILE A 11 4.95 13.36 -1.08
CA ILE A 11 6.20 12.68 -1.38
C ILE A 11 6.99 13.48 -2.40
N GLU A 12 8.30 13.34 -2.35
CA GLU A 12 9.21 13.92 -3.35
C GLU A 12 8.89 13.37 -4.74
N ARG A 13 9.17 14.19 -5.76
CA ARG A 13 8.91 13.84 -7.17
C ARG A 13 9.61 12.54 -7.57
N ASP A 14 10.89 12.41 -7.24
CA ASP A 14 11.71 11.28 -7.66
C ASP A 14 11.19 9.96 -7.07
N LEU A 15 10.70 10.01 -5.82
CA LEU A 15 10.07 8.86 -5.18
C LEU A 15 8.78 8.45 -5.91
N LYS A 16 7.96 9.42 -6.32
CA LYS A 16 6.74 9.15 -7.09
C LYS A 16 7.06 8.51 -8.43
N GLU A 17 8.07 8.99 -9.15
CA GLU A 17 8.46 8.46 -10.45
C GLU A 17 9.01 7.04 -10.35
N ALA A 18 9.86 6.77 -9.36
CA ALA A 18 10.36 5.43 -9.08
C ALA A 18 9.21 4.46 -8.75
N LEU A 19 8.24 4.90 -7.94
CA LEU A 19 7.07 4.10 -7.58
C LEU A 19 6.17 3.80 -8.80
N ILE A 20 5.95 4.79 -9.68
CA ILE A 20 5.19 4.59 -10.92
C ILE A 20 5.88 3.56 -11.81
N LYS A 21 7.21 3.66 -11.95
CA LYS A 21 8.00 2.72 -12.75
C LYS A 21 7.88 1.30 -12.19
N ALA A 22 8.12 1.12 -10.90
CA ALA A 22 8.02 -0.18 -10.24
C ALA A 22 6.62 -0.79 -10.35
N ALA A 23 5.56 0.02 -10.17
CA ALA A 23 4.18 -0.44 -10.29
C ALA A 23 3.88 -0.93 -11.72
N LYS A 24 4.38 -0.22 -12.73
CA LYS A 24 4.24 -0.59 -14.15
C LYS A 24 4.98 -1.90 -14.46
N GLU A 25 6.20 -2.07 -13.98
CA GLU A 25 6.99 -3.29 -14.17
C GLU A 25 6.33 -4.52 -13.53
N ASP A 26 5.59 -4.33 -12.44
CA ASP A 26 4.83 -5.40 -11.78
C ASP A 26 3.40 -5.57 -12.32
N HIS A 27 2.99 -4.81 -13.34
CA HIS A 27 1.62 -4.84 -13.87
C HIS A 27 0.53 -4.51 -12.83
N ARG A 28 0.85 -3.65 -11.84
CA ARG A 28 -0.08 -3.21 -10.78
C ARG A 28 -0.32 -1.71 -10.82
N SER A 29 -1.42 -1.27 -10.18
CA SER A 29 -1.61 0.15 -9.91
C SER A 29 -0.64 0.63 -8.83
N VAL A 30 -0.31 1.93 -8.85
CA VAL A 30 0.51 2.56 -7.80
C VAL A 30 -0.11 2.35 -6.42
N SER A 31 -1.43 2.52 -6.31
CA SER A 31 -2.16 2.32 -5.05
C SER A 31 -2.04 0.90 -4.53
N SER A 32 -2.21 -0.11 -5.39
CA SER A 32 -2.07 -1.53 -5.00
C SER A 32 -0.64 -1.88 -4.60
N MET A 33 0.36 -1.32 -5.29
CA MET A 33 1.76 -1.52 -4.90
C MET A 33 2.05 -0.91 -3.53
N VAL A 34 1.58 0.32 -3.27
CA VAL A 34 1.74 0.98 -1.98
C VAL A 34 1.06 0.19 -0.87
N GLU A 35 -0.17 -0.26 -1.09
CA GLU A 35 -0.90 -1.10 -0.13
C GLU A 35 -0.12 -2.38 0.22
N LEU A 36 0.43 -3.07 -0.79
CA LEU A 36 1.22 -4.28 -0.58
C LEU A 36 2.50 -4.00 0.21
N ILE A 37 3.23 -2.94 -0.13
CA ILE A 37 4.47 -2.55 0.56
C ILE A 37 4.16 -2.19 2.02
N ILE A 38 3.13 -1.38 2.27
CA ILE A 38 2.72 -0.97 3.62
C ILE A 38 2.25 -2.19 4.42
N ALA A 39 1.37 -3.02 3.86
CA ALA A 39 0.86 -4.20 4.53
C ALA A 39 1.97 -5.19 4.89
N ARG A 40 2.91 -5.43 3.98
CA ARG A 40 4.09 -6.26 4.24
C ARG A 40 4.94 -5.68 5.37
N TRP A 41 5.27 -4.39 5.29
CA TRP A 41 6.08 -3.72 6.30
C TRP A 41 5.43 -3.75 7.70
N LEU A 42 4.11 -3.57 7.77
CA LEU A 42 3.36 -3.63 9.03
C LEU A 42 3.29 -5.06 9.59
N ARG A 43 3.07 -6.07 8.73
CA ARG A 43 3.08 -7.50 9.14
C ARG A 43 4.44 -7.91 9.68
N ASP A 44 5.51 -7.57 8.96
CA ASP A 44 6.89 -7.94 9.33
C ASP A 44 7.28 -7.36 10.70
N ARG A 45 6.59 -6.32 11.16
CA ARG A 45 6.78 -5.67 12.47
C ARG A 45 5.72 -6.01 13.51
N GLY A 46 4.75 -6.87 13.17
CA GLY A 46 3.66 -7.25 14.07
C GLY A 46 2.60 -6.16 14.29
N TYR A 47 2.58 -5.09 13.48
CA TYR A 47 1.53 -4.06 13.54
C TYR A 47 0.26 -4.44 12.79
N LEU A 48 0.37 -5.36 11.84
CA LEU A 48 -0.76 -5.92 11.11
C LEU A 48 -0.73 -7.43 11.30
N GLU A 49 -1.55 -7.94 12.21
CA GLU A 49 -1.80 -9.39 12.31
C GLU A 49 -2.76 -9.80 11.19
N HIS A 50 -2.66 -11.03 10.66
CA HIS A 50 -3.63 -11.56 9.69
C HIS A 50 -4.99 -11.69 10.37
N GLY A 51 -5.71 -10.59 10.51
CA GLY A 51 -7.10 -10.59 10.92
C GLY A 51 -7.94 -10.96 9.73
N GLU A 52 -8.25 -12.26 9.57
CA GLU A 52 -9.62 -12.56 9.17
C GLU A 52 -10.54 -11.95 10.23
N ASP A 53 -11.36 -11.00 9.77
CA ASP A 53 -12.62 -10.58 10.36
C ASP A 53 -12.60 -10.08 11.83
N LYS A 54 -12.83 -8.78 11.99
CA LYS A 54 -14.10 -8.35 12.58
C LYS A 54 -14.40 -6.90 12.24
N ALA A 55 -15.60 -6.72 11.70
CA ALA A 55 -16.30 -5.46 11.61
C ALA A 55 -16.12 -4.62 12.89
N ALA A 56 -15.71 -3.37 12.71
CA ALA A 56 -15.93 -2.27 13.63
C ALA A 56 -16.28 -1.02 12.80
#